data_AF-A0A934UFG9-F1
#
_entry.id   AF-A0A934UFG9-F1
#
_cell.length_a   1.000
_cell.length_b   1.000
_cell.length_c   1.000
_cell.angle_alpha   90.00
_cell.angle_beta   90.00
_cell.angle_gamma   90.00
#
_symmetry.space_group_name_H-M   'P 1'
#
loop_
_entity.id
_entity.type
_entity.pdbx_description
1 polymer ?
#
loop_
_entity_poly.entity_id
_entity_poly.type
_entity_poly.pdbx_seq_one_letter_code
_entity_poly.pdbx_strand_id
1 'polypeptide(L)'
;MADLKVEGAELKKLVKLGKKRSLGFGFCPGAKNEHTLLIDRRKSPAMLGKLARQEGSSPKVAFGTFEVKGRTMEMTCERTVPQMAKVLKKYLKSQKTLVNVVILDADGNTLESDVEELPADPTMEDEAEATETPATATPPEPPVAEAAPQSAPAEPDPEDSAPAADPAALAARLKALQPAIAAAETATADKLKKVMAAAVGQIKSAALEQADQTITALEGAVAKLNAAATGSTQAAPPEPDLRALAARAKALQQAMADVAAPARDKLMTALSSAAQHIKDRNPDAADAMLDKIEAALNKVMAADAPAPAADGDAEKWKQAEARLQPAVDKAIQDKRGDLGAINMNFNAAKDYAAAGNFAGALHAAGKTAELLKQAASAQTTAAAQEAGDSVMEGLVPLRTAWIETRLGMRKDIEKLKAEIDRVTAAIEGMEDVPSKSGVLFDYLDEIDKNLEDTLNDLTQAQDPGSRNKLKSDARQIITSYKSVLDTDFFKAVDDNGFVQTNIRGAALASLDKVSAALAA
;
A
#
# COMPACT_ATOMS: atom_id res chain seq x y z
N MET A 1 -22.65 -20.29 -18.66
CA MET A 1 -21.27 -20.78 -18.88
C MET A 1 -20.65 -19.88 -19.94
N ALA A 2 -19.84 -18.91 -19.55
CA ALA A 2 -19.07 -18.10 -20.49
C ALA A 2 -17.62 -18.57 -20.38
N ASP A 3 -16.96 -18.78 -21.51
CA ASP A 3 -15.59 -19.26 -21.53
C ASP A 3 -14.67 -18.17 -20.96
N LEU A 4 -14.11 -18.39 -19.77
CA LEU A 4 -13.13 -17.45 -19.18
C LEU A 4 -11.75 -17.63 -19.82
N LYS A 5 -11.51 -18.75 -20.50
CA LYS A 5 -10.21 -19.13 -21.03
C LYS A 5 -9.84 -18.25 -22.22
N VAL A 6 -8.70 -17.57 -22.14
CA VAL A 6 -8.25 -16.66 -23.19
C VAL A 6 -7.40 -17.43 -24.21
N GLU A 7 -7.98 -17.66 -25.39
CA GLU A 7 -7.33 -18.36 -26.51
C GLU A 7 -7.34 -17.55 -27.82
N GLY A 8 -6.55 -18.01 -28.81
CA GLY A 8 -6.58 -17.57 -30.19
C GLY A 8 -6.54 -16.06 -30.41
N ALA A 9 -7.55 -15.55 -31.14
CA ALA A 9 -7.63 -14.14 -31.54
C ALA A 9 -7.81 -13.18 -30.35
N GLU A 10 -8.52 -13.61 -29.29
CA GLU A 10 -8.68 -12.78 -28.09
C GLU A 10 -7.38 -12.73 -27.27
N LEU A 11 -6.61 -13.82 -27.23
CA LEU A 11 -5.26 -13.81 -26.66
C LEU A 11 -4.33 -12.84 -27.42
N LYS A 12 -4.31 -12.89 -28.76
CA LYS A 12 -3.51 -11.93 -29.58
C LYS A 12 -3.97 -10.48 -29.36
N LYS A 13 -5.27 -10.24 -29.10
CA LYS A 13 -5.83 -8.91 -28.78
C LYS A 13 -5.43 -8.41 -27.39
N LEU A 14 -5.47 -9.27 -26.36
CA LEU A 14 -5.08 -8.89 -25.00
C LEU A 14 -3.55 -8.77 -24.84
N VAL A 15 -2.75 -9.57 -25.54
CA VAL A 15 -1.29 -9.38 -25.63
C VAL A 15 -0.94 -8.08 -26.39
N LYS A 16 -1.66 -7.73 -27.47
CA LYS A 16 -1.54 -6.38 -28.09
C LYS A 16 -1.94 -5.25 -27.12
N LEU A 17 -2.93 -5.45 -26.24
CA LEU A 17 -3.29 -4.48 -25.21
C LEU A 17 -2.22 -4.33 -24.12
N GLY A 18 -1.47 -5.41 -23.83
CA GLY A 18 -0.30 -5.40 -22.94
C GLY A 18 0.84 -4.49 -23.39
N LYS A 19 0.84 -4.02 -24.66
CA LYS A 19 1.76 -2.96 -25.15
C LYS A 19 1.35 -1.54 -24.73
N LYS A 20 0.11 -1.34 -24.27
CA LYS A 20 -0.45 -0.01 -23.93
C LYS A 20 -0.68 0.20 -22.44
N ARG A 21 -0.57 -0.87 -21.64
CA ARG A 21 -0.71 -0.88 -20.17
C ARG A 21 -0.41 -2.28 -19.63
N SER A 22 0.08 -2.35 -18.40
CA SER A 22 0.14 -3.61 -17.65
C SER A 22 -1.25 -4.25 -17.48
N LEU A 23 -1.31 -5.59 -17.49
CA LEU A 23 -2.53 -6.40 -17.35
C LEU A 23 -2.34 -7.52 -16.32
N GLY A 24 -3.37 -7.81 -15.53
CA GLY A 24 -3.36 -8.96 -14.63
C GLY A 24 -3.55 -10.28 -15.40
N PHE A 25 -2.87 -11.33 -14.96
CA PHE A 25 -3.03 -12.69 -15.49
C PHE A 25 -3.11 -13.76 -14.39
N GLY A 26 -3.68 -14.90 -14.73
CA GLY A 26 -3.57 -16.15 -13.97
C GLY A 26 -3.27 -17.31 -14.94
N PHE A 27 -2.30 -18.16 -14.59
CA PHE A 27 -1.79 -19.21 -15.47
C PHE A 27 -1.68 -20.56 -14.75
N CYS A 28 -2.45 -21.55 -15.19
CA CYS A 28 -2.43 -22.91 -14.68
C CYS A 28 -1.88 -23.88 -15.74
N PRO A 29 -0.67 -24.46 -15.54
CA PRO A 29 -0.12 -25.47 -16.45
C PRO A 29 -0.78 -26.83 -16.22
N GLY A 30 -1.82 -27.13 -17.00
CA GLY A 30 -2.38 -28.48 -17.14
C GLY A 30 -1.52 -29.42 -18.00
N ALA A 31 -1.98 -30.65 -18.21
CA ALA A 31 -1.21 -31.71 -18.84
C ALA A 31 -0.99 -31.50 -20.36
N LYS A 32 0.19 -31.90 -20.87
CA LYS A 32 0.62 -31.84 -22.29
C LYS A 32 0.59 -30.42 -22.91
N ASN A 33 -0.61 -29.96 -23.27
CA ASN A 33 -0.91 -28.67 -23.92
C ASN A 33 -2.18 -28.01 -23.31
N GLU A 34 -2.88 -28.66 -22.37
CA GLU A 34 -4.13 -28.19 -21.73
C GLU A 34 -3.83 -27.11 -20.67
N HIS A 35 -3.14 -26.05 -21.06
CA HIS A 35 -2.83 -24.95 -20.17
C HIS A 35 -3.99 -23.95 -20.15
N THR A 36 -4.31 -23.42 -18.97
CA THR A 36 -5.37 -22.42 -18.78
C THR A 36 -4.72 -21.08 -18.48
N LEU A 37 -4.87 -20.11 -19.40
CA LEU A 37 -4.42 -18.74 -19.25
C LEU A 37 -5.64 -17.82 -19.20
N LEU A 38 -5.76 -17.06 -18.12
CA LEU A 38 -6.79 -16.05 -17.92
C LEU A 38 -6.11 -14.67 -17.91
N ILE A 39 -6.64 -13.73 -18.68
CA ILE A 39 -6.18 -12.33 -18.72
C ILE A 39 -7.43 -11.45 -18.65
N ASP A 40 -7.46 -10.47 -17.76
CA ASP A 40 -8.61 -9.59 -17.57
C ASP A 40 -8.17 -8.11 -17.50
N ARG A 41 -9.10 -7.21 -17.82
CA ARG A 41 -8.85 -5.77 -17.90
C ARG A 41 -9.11 -5.03 -16.58
N ARG A 42 -9.71 -5.69 -15.58
CA ARG A 42 -10.19 -5.10 -14.31
C ARG A 42 -9.96 -6.01 -13.10
N LYS A 43 -9.99 -7.34 -13.24
CA LYS A 43 -9.76 -8.27 -12.12
C LYS A 43 -8.29 -8.25 -11.67
N SER A 44 -8.07 -8.45 -10.37
CA SER A 44 -6.72 -8.51 -9.80
C SER A 44 -6.00 -9.82 -10.15
N PRO A 45 -4.66 -9.85 -10.16
CA PRO A 45 -3.89 -11.07 -10.37
C PRO A 45 -4.27 -12.22 -9.43
N ALA A 46 -4.41 -11.96 -8.14
CA ALA A 46 -4.81 -12.97 -7.16
C ALA A 46 -6.22 -13.55 -7.44
N MET A 47 -7.16 -12.76 -7.98
CA MET A 47 -8.46 -13.27 -8.43
C MET A 47 -8.32 -14.15 -9.68
N LEU A 48 -7.49 -13.74 -10.64
CA LEU A 48 -7.22 -14.52 -11.85
C LEU A 48 -6.45 -15.81 -11.55
N GLY A 49 -5.56 -15.82 -10.55
CA GLY A 49 -4.91 -17.02 -10.05
C GLY A 49 -5.88 -18.00 -9.37
N LYS A 50 -6.88 -17.50 -8.63
CA LYS A 50 -7.96 -18.34 -8.08
C LYS A 50 -8.80 -18.96 -9.21
N LEU A 51 -9.25 -18.15 -10.16
CA LEU A 51 -10.04 -18.60 -11.31
C LEU A 51 -9.25 -19.58 -12.20
N ALA A 52 -7.97 -19.31 -12.49
CA ALA A 52 -7.14 -20.19 -13.32
C ALA A 52 -6.87 -21.56 -12.67
N ARG A 53 -6.92 -21.65 -11.33
CA ARG A 53 -6.90 -22.93 -10.58
C ARG A 53 -8.24 -23.66 -10.61
N GLN A 54 -9.36 -22.94 -10.77
CA GLN A 54 -10.70 -23.53 -10.86
C GLN A 54 -10.98 -24.06 -12.28
N GLU A 55 -10.58 -23.30 -13.30
CA GLU A 55 -10.69 -23.63 -14.73
C GLU A 55 -9.49 -24.46 -15.26
N GLY A 56 -8.54 -24.83 -14.39
CA GLY A 56 -7.28 -25.46 -14.76
C GLY A 56 -7.10 -26.84 -14.14
N SER A 57 -6.60 -27.81 -14.93
CA SER A 57 -6.46 -29.22 -14.51
C SER A 57 -5.28 -29.52 -13.58
N SER A 58 -4.70 -28.51 -12.92
CA SER A 58 -3.46 -28.64 -12.14
C SER A 58 -3.50 -27.88 -10.80
N PRO A 59 -3.02 -28.47 -9.69
CA PRO A 59 -2.92 -27.79 -8.40
C PRO A 59 -1.86 -26.68 -8.39
N LYS A 60 -1.04 -26.56 -9.44
CA LYS A 60 -0.08 -25.47 -9.63
C LYS A 60 -0.75 -24.34 -10.43
N VAL A 61 -0.63 -23.11 -9.94
CA VAL A 61 -1.06 -21.90 -10.66
C VAL A 61 -0.13 -20.74 -10.32
N ALA A 62 0.25 -19.99 -11.34
CA ALA A 62 0.98 -18.73 -11.26
C ALA A 62 0.01 -17.56 -11.46
N PHE A 63 0.36 -16.40 -10.92
CA PHE A 63 -0.36 -15.15 -11.17
C PHE A 63 0.54 -13.94 -10.92
N GLY A 64 0.14 -12.82 -11.51
CA GLY A 64 0.83 -11.54 -11.40
C GLY A 64 0.33 -10.58 -12.47
N THR A 65 1.17 -9.64 -12.86
CA THR A 65 0.92 -8.73 -13.98
C THR A 65 1.89 -8.97 -15.13
N PHE A 66 1.51 -8.59 -16.35
CA PHE A 66 2.44 -8.56 -17.48
C PHE A 66 2.32 -7.28 -18.31
N GLU A 67 3.43 -6.93 -18.95
CA GLU A 67 3.55 -5.85 -19.94
C GLU A 67 4.32 -6.37 -21.17
N VAL A 68 4.11 -5.77 -22.34
CA VAL A 68 4.73 -6.22 -23.59
C VAL A 68 5.60 -5.12 -24.19
N LYS A 69 6.93 -5.26 -24.02
CA LYS A 69 7.92 -4.34 -24.55
C LYS A 69 8.50 -4.91 -25.85
N GLY A 70 8.20 -4.25 -26.98
CA GLY A 70 8.64 -4.69 -28.31
C GLY A 70 8.08 -6.06 -28.73
N ARG A 71 8.92 -7.11 -28.62
CA ARG A 71 8.60 -8.53 -28.91
C ARG A 71 8.63 -9.41 -27.63
N THR A 72 8.94 -8.83 -26.48
CA THR A 72 9.09 -9.53 -25.19
C THR A 72 7.89 -9.23 -24.29
N MET A 73 7.36 -10.26 -23.65
CA MET A 73 6.36 -10.16 -22.60
C MET A 73 7.05 -10.36 -21.25
N GLU A 74 7.11 -9.29 -20.47
CA GLU A 74 7.66 -9.27 -19.11
C GLU A 74 6.51 -9.54 -18.13
N MET A 75 6.70 -10.51 -17.22
CA MET A 75 5.66 -10.97 -16.29
C MET A 75 6.15 -10.88 -14.83
N THR A 76 5.78 -9.82 -14.13
CA THR A 76 5.99 -9.66 -12.69
C THR A 76 5.06 -10.61 -11.94
N CYS A 77 5.63 -11.66 -11.35
CA CYS A 77 4.86 -12.77 -10.76
C CYS A 77 4.83 -12.69 -9.23
N GLU A 78 3.66 -12.36 -8.66
CA GLU A 78 3.37 -12.56 -7.23
C GLU A 78 3.47 -14.04 -6.83
N ARG A 79 3.20 -14.95 -7.78
CA ARG A 79 3.45 -16.38 -7.59
C ARG A 79 3.81 -17.05 -8.92
N THR A 80 4.89 -17.81 -8.94
CA THR A 80 5.38 -18.55 -10.12
C THR A 80 4.98 -20.04 -10.10
N VAL A 81 5.27 -20.73 -11.19
CA VAL A 81 5.30 -22.20 -11.30
C VAL A 81 6.61 -22.63 -11.97
N PRO A 82 7.15 -23.83 -11.72
CA PRO A 82 8.39 -24.26 -12.37
C PRO A 82 8.27 -24.36 -13.89
N GLN A 83 9.28 -23.90 -14.63
CA GLN A 83 9.35 -23.90 -16.10
C GLN A 83 8.28 -23.01 -16.75
N MET A 84 7.88 -21.92 -16.08
CA MET A 84 6.77 -21.08 -16.52
C MET A 84 7.04 -20.37 -17.85
N ALA A 85 8.24 -19.84 -18.06
CA ALA A 85 8.60 -19.14 -19.30
C ALA A 85 8.49 -20.10 -20.48
N LYS A 86 9.06 -21.30 -20.33
CA LYS A 86 9.10 -22.33 -21.38
C LYS A 86 7.74 -22.91 -21.71
N VAL A 87 6.93 -23.24 -20.71
CA VAL A 87 5.56 -23.76 -20.92
C VAL A 87 4.66 -22.67 -21.52
N LEU A 88 4.74 -21.43 -21.03
CA LEU A 88 3.91 -20.34 -21.53
C LEU A 88 4.30 -19.89 -22.94
N LYS A 89 5.60 -19.84 -23.27
CA LYS A 89 6.08 -19.57 -24.64
C LYS A 89 5.60 -20.64 -25.62
N LYS A 90 5.66 -21.92 -25.24
CA LYS A 90 5.10 -23.03 -26.04
C LYS A 90 3.59 -22.87 -26.25
N TYR A 91 2.84 -22.51 -25.20
CA TYR A 91 1.41 -22.22 -25.29
C TYR A 91 1.12 -21.04 -26.25
N LEU A 92 1.79 -19.90 -26.08
CA LEU A 92 1.62 -18.72 -26.93
C LEU A 92 1.99 -18.99 -28.40
N LYS A 93 3.04 -19.77 -28.66
CA LYS A 93 3.43 -20.23 -30.01
C LYS A 93 2.34 -21.12 -30.63
N SER A 94 1.68 -21.98 -29.85
CA SER A 94 0.51 -22.76 -30.32
C SER A 94 -0.71 -21.87 -30.62
N GLN A 95 -0.90 -20.81 -29.84
CA GLN A 95 -1.95 -19.79 -29.99
C GLN A 95 -1.56 -18.65 -30.96
N LYS A 96 -0.67 -18.93 -31.93
CA LYS A 96 -0.20 -18.00 -32.98
C LYS A 96 0.28 -16.62 -32.48
N THR A 97 0.85 -16.57 -31.28
CA THR A 97 1.31 -15.36 -30.60
C THR A 97 2.82 -15.46 -30.35
N LEU A 98 3.60 -14.97 -31.32
CA LEU A 98 5.07 -15.04 -31.33
C LEU A 98 5.71 -13.92 -30.49
N VAL A 99 5.78 -14.13 -29.17
CA VAL A 99 6.51 -13.29 -28.20
C VAL A 99 7.51 -14.10 -27.40
N ASN A 100 8.61 -13.47 -26.99
CA ASN A 100 9.52 -14.01 -25.97
C ASN A 100 8.95 -13.78 -24.57
N VAL A 101 9.31 -14.61 -23.59
CA VAL A 101 8.75 -14.55 -22.23
C VAL A 101 9.86 -14.37 -21.20
N VAL A 102 9.70 -13.36 -20.33
CA VAL A 102 10.59 -13.07 -19.20
C VAL A 102 9.75 -13.01 -17.93
N ILE A 103 10.08 -13.86 -16.96
CA ILE A 103 9.44 -13.93 -15.64
C ILE A 103 10.28 -13.12 -14.65
N LEU A 104 9.65 -12.14 -14.01
CA LEU A 104 10.25 -11.30 -12.98
C LEU A 104 9.67 -11.66 -11.59
N ASP A 105 10.46 -11.48 -10.53
CA ASP A 105 9.96 -11.48 -9.15
C ASP A 105 9.26 -10.15 -8.79
N ALA A 106 8.84 -10.02 -7.53
CA ALA A 106 8.17 -8.82 -7.03
C ALA A 106 9.11 -7.60 -6.88
N ASP A 107 10.42 -7.82 -6.84
CA ASP A 107 11.47 -6.80 -6.71
C ASP A 107 12.04 -6.36 -8.08
N GLY A 108 11.65 -7.05 -9.17
CA GLY A 108 12.02 -6.76 -10.55
C GLY A 108 13.17 -7.59 -11.11
N ASN A 109 13.73 -8.54 -10.36
CA ASN A 109 14.80 -9.42 -10.85
C ASN A 109 14.24 -10.51 -11.77
N THR A 110 15.03 -10.95 -12.77
CA THR A 110 14.62 -12.03 -13.67
C THR A 110 14.78 -13.40 -13.00
N LEU A 111 13.66 -14.12 -12.83
CA LEU A 111 13.60 -15.49 -12.28
C LEU A 111 13.78 -16.57 -13.36
N GLU A 112 13.13 -16.41 -14.51
CA GLU A 112 13.14 -17.39 -15.60
C GLU A 112 12.92 -16.64 -16.93
N SER A 113 13.81 -16.83 -17.91
CA SER A 113 13.67 -16.21 -19.24
C SER A 113 13.79 -17.26 -20.34
N ASP A 114 12.90 -17.18 -21.33
CA ASP A 114 12.93 -17.99 -22.53
C ASP A 114 12.89 -17.04 -23.74
N VAL A 115 14.08 -16.56 -24.11
CA VAL A 115 14.33 -15.67 -25.25
C VAL A 115 14.97 -16.49 -26.37
N GLU A 116 14.32 -16.50 -27.54
CA GLU A 116 14.78 -17.20 -28.75
C GLU A 116 14.71 -16.19 -29.91
N GLU A 117 15.60 -16.34 -30.89
CA GLU A 117 15.61 -15.50 -32.09
C GLU A 117 14.48 -15.96 -33.03
N LEU A 118 13.35 -15.24 -32.97
CA LEU A 118 12.15 -15.57 -33.74
C LEU A 118 12.22 -14.92 -35.13
N PRO A 119 11.98 -15.66 -36.23
CA PRO A 119 11.96 -15.09 -37.57
C PRO A 119 10.84 -14.05 -37.72
N ALA A 120 11.05 -13.09 -38.62
CA ALA A 120 10.09 -12.02 -38.89
C ALA A 120 8.72 -12.59 -39.32
N ASP A 121 7.66 -12.04 -38.73
CA ASP A 121 6.27 -12.34 -39.03
C ASP A 121 5.62 -11.04 -39.52
N PRO A 122 5.32 -10.90 -40.83
CA PRO A 122 4.84 -9.66 -41.42
C PRO A 122 3.40 -9.30 -40.99
N THR A 123 2.72 -10.11 -40.17
CA THR A 123 1.36 -9.79 -39.66
C THR A 123 1.33 -8.83 -38.46
N MET A 124 2.44 -8.11 -38.22
CA MET A 124 2.61 -7.22 -37.07
C MET A 124 3.22 -5.84 -37.44
N GLU A 125 3.54 -5.61 -38.71
CA GLU A 125 4.20 -4.40 -39.23
C GLU A 125 3.45 -3.89 -40.47
N ASP A 126 2.25 -3.33 -40.28
CA ASP A 126 1.71 -2.30 -41.16
C ASP A 126 0.52 -1.54 -40.49
N GLU A 127 0.01 -0.53 -41.19
CA GLU A 127 -1.11 0.37 -40.80
C GLU A 127 -0.81 1.29 -39.59
N ALA A 128 0.17 2.16 -39.79
CA ALA A 128 0.10 3.53 -39.28
C ALA A 128 -0.53 4.47 -40.35
N GLU A 129 -1.10 5.59 -39.91
CA GLU A 129 -1.62 6.72 -40.73
C GLU A 129 -2.78 6.49 -41.73
N ALA A 130 -4.02 6.66 -41.25
CA ALA A 130 -5.16 7.30 -41.95
C ALA A 130 -6.40 7.32 -41.00
N THR A 131 -7.26 8.33 -40.92
CA THR A 131 -7.28 9.73 -41.42
C THR A 131 -8.25 10.56 -40.53
N GLU A 132 -8.50 11.82 -40.91
CA GLU A 132 -9.60 12.72 -40.49
C GLU A 132 -9.35 13.69 -39.31
N THR A 133 -8.74 14.82 -39.67
CA THR A 133 -9.01 16.13 -39.06
C THR A 133 -9.90 16.98 -39.98
N PRO A 134 -10.78 17.80 -39.40
CA PRO A 134 -11.18 19.07 -40.02
C PRO A 134 -11.01 20.25 -39.03
N ALA A 135 -10.75 21.49 -39.44
CA ALA A 135 -10.31 22.05 -40.73
C ALA A 135 -9.81 23.51 -40.51
N THR A 136 -9.50 24.23 -41.59
CA THR A 136 -9.11 25.66 -41.66
C THR A 136 -7.68 25.99 -41.17
N ALA A 137 -6.86 26.79 -41.87
CA ALA A 137 -7.02 27.43 -43.19
C ALA A 137 -5.70 27.44 -44.01
N THR A 138 -5.84 27.76 -45.31
CA THR A 138 -4.89 27.52 -46.42
C THR A 138 -3.61 28.40 -46.49
N PRO A 139 -2.61 27.99 -47.31
CA PRO A 139 -1.33 28.70 -47.60
C PRO A 139 -1.54 29.66 -48.82
N PRO A 140 -0.65 29.96 -49.83
CA PRO A 140 0.72 29.52 -50.23
C PRO A 140 1.73 30.73 -50.39
N GLU A 141 2.89 30.76 -51.08
CA GLU A 141 3.47 30.10 -52.28
C GLU A 141 5.03 29.94 -52.27
N PRO A 142 5.64 29.23 -53.25
CA PRO A 142 7.06 28.81 -53.32
C PRO A 142 7.84 29.61 -54.41
N PRO A 143 8.77 29.09 -55.28
CA PRO A 143 9.67 27.92 -55.31
C PRO A 143 11.18 28.37 -55.40
N VAL A 144 12.24 27.70 -55.91
CA VAL A 144 12.50 26.50 -56.76
C VAL A 144 13.95 25.98 -56.53
N ALA A 145 14.25 24.73 -56.97
CA ALA A 145 15.58 24.27 -57.48
C ALA A 145 16.80 24.22 -56.50
N GLU A 146 17.92 23.51 -56.76
CA GLU A 146 18.20 22.22 -57.45
C GLU A 146 19.58 21.66 -56.95
N ALA A 147 19.96 20.46 -57.38
CA ALA A 147 20.95 19.53 -56.81
C ALA A 147 22.45 19.94 -56.67
N ALA A 148 23.05 19.53 -55.53
CA ALA A 148 24.36 18.82 -55.36
C ALA A 148 25.69 19.48 -55.84
N PRO A 149 26.90 18.89 -55.61
CA PRO A 149 27.34 17.82 -54.69
C PRO A 149 28.56 18.17 -53.77
N GLN A 150 28.94 17.20 -52.93
CA GLN A 150 30.21 16.96 -52.19
C GLN A 150 31.45 17.88 -52.38
N SER A 151 32.10 18.23 -51.25
CA SER A 151 33.56 18.09 -51.03
C SER A 151 33.95 18.22 -49.54
N ALA A 152 35.08 17.63 -49.16
CA ALA A 152 35.76 17.70 -47.86
C ALA A 152 37.29 17.58 -48.12
N PRO A 153 38.22 17.56 -47.13
CA PRO A 153 38.14 17.95 -45.70
C PRO A 153 39.20 19.01 -45.28
N ALA A 154 39.11 19.59 -44.07
CA ALA A 154 40.21 20.30 -43.39
C ALA A 154 40.02 20.31 -41.85
N GLU A 155 41.13 20.40 -41.13
CA GLU A 155 41.39 20.07 -39.70
C GLU A 155 40.59 20.82 -38.59
N PRO A 156 40.48 20.25 -37.37
CA PRO A 156 40.15 20.95 -36.12
C PRO A 156 41.37 21.78 -35.62
N ASP A 157 41.34 22.67 -34.64
CA ASP A 157 40.87 22.66 -33.23
C ASP A 157 40.85 24.15 -32.72
N PRO A 158 40.55 24.55 -31.45
CA PRO A 158 40.49 23.77 -30.20
C PRO A 158 39.28 24.08 -29.26
N GLU A 159 39.35 23.56 -28.01
CA GLU A 159 38.56 23.92 -26.81
C GLU A 159 37.04 23.66 -26.88
N ASP A 160 36.53 22.51 -26.42
CA ASP A 160 36.47 22.17 -24.98
C ASP A 160 36.58 20.66 -24.75
N SER A 161 37.58 20.24 -23.96
CA SER A 161 37.76 18.85 -23.54
C SER A 161 37.81 18.77 -22.03
N ALA A 162 36.97 17.91 -21.45
CA ALA A 162 36.95 17.63 -20.02
C ALA A 162 38.35 17.25 -19.51
N PRO A 163 38.72 17.63 -18.26
CA PRO A 163 40.09 17.53 -17.77
C PRO A 163 40.58 16.07 -17.74
N ALA A 164 41.42 15.72 -18.73
CA ALA A 164 42.09 14.43 -18.77
C ALA A 164 43.00 14.28 -17.54
N ALA A 165 42.80 13.21 -16.76
CA ALA A 165 43.52 12.97 -15.52
C ALA A 165 45.02 12.73 -15.79
N ASP A 166 45.86 13.75 -15.57
CA ASP A 166 47.27 13.72 -15.92
C ASP A 166 48.03 12.55 -15.23
N PRO A 167 48.63 11.62 -16.00
CA PRO A 167 49.40 10.51 -15.44
C PRO A 167 50.58 10.97 -14.56
N ALA A 168 51.16 12.15 -14.80
CA ALA A 168 52.21 12.70 -13.95
C ALA A 168 51.65 13.17 -12.59
N ALA A 169 50.49 13.83 -12.58
CA ALA A 169 49.79 14.21 -11.34
C ALA A 169 49.36 12.98 -10.52
N LEU A 170 48.83 11.93 -11.17
CA LEU A 170 48.47 10.68 -10.51
C LEU A 170 49.71 9.95 -9.95
N ALA A 171 50.82 9.92 -10.70
CA ALA A 171 52.08 9.36 -10.21
C ALA A 171 52.67 10.16 -9.03
N ALA A 172 52.48 11.49 -9.01
CA ALA A 172 52.91 12.35 -7.91
C ALA A 172 52.09 12.09 -6.63
N ARG A 173 50.76 12.06 -6.72
CA ARG A 173 49.85 11.69 -5.59
C ARG A 173 50.24 10.33 -5.02
N LEU A 174 50.35 9.32 -5.88
CA LEU A 174 50.69 7.96 -5.46
C LEU A 174 52.09 7.85 -4.82
N LYS A 175 53.05 8.69 -5.22
CA LYS A 175 54.37 8.77 -4.60
C LYS A 175 54.34 9.44 -3.22
N ALA A 176 53.49 10.44 -3.01
CA ALA A 176 53.33 11.11 -1.71
C ALA A 176 52.83 10.18 -0.59
N LEU A 177 52.13 9.10 -0.95
CA LEU A 177 51.61 8.11 0.01
C LEU A 177 52.64 7.07 0.47
N GLN A 178 53.76 6.91 -0.24
CA GLN A 178 54.82 5.95 0.11
C GLN A 178 55.29 6.02 1.57
N PRO A 179 55.68 7.19 2.13
CA PRO A 179 56.17 7.27 3.51
C PRO A 179 55.10 6.87 4.55
N ALA A 180 53.83 7.23 4.34
CA ALA A 180 52.76 6.89 5.26
C ALA A 180 52.42 5.38 5.20
N ILE A 181 52.41 4.79 4.01
CA ILE A 181 52.24 3.34 3.82
C ILE A 181 53.42 2.55 4.41
N ALA A 182 54.63 3.12 4.41
CA ALA A 182 55.82 2.53 5.02
C ALA A 182 55.85 2.63 6.56
N ALA A 183 55.12 3.59 7.14
CA ALA A 183 55.02 3.79 8.60
C ALA A 183 53.91 2.94 9.27
N ALA A 184 53.03 2.30 8.49
CA ALA A 184 51.97 1.44 9.01
C ALA A 184 52.48 0.07 9.50
N GLU A 185 51.73 -0.57 10.41
CA GLU A 185 52.04 -1.95 10.85
C GLU A 185 52.09 -2.94 9.68
N THR A 186 52.99 -3.92 9.76
CA THR A 186 53.39 -4.82 8.66
C THR A 186 52.21 -5.44 7.89
N ALA A 187 51.26 -6.05 8.59
CA ALA A 187 50.10 -6.73 7.98
C ALA A 187 49.12 -5.77 7.26
N THR A 188 49.18 -4.48 7.54
CA THR A 188 48.40 -3.42 6.88
C THR A 188 49.22 -2.75 5.78
N ALA A 189 50.50 -2.46 6.05
CA ALA A 189 51.45 -1.93 5.09
C ALA A 189 51.55 -2.82 3.84
N ASP A 190 51.58 -4.16 3.99
CA ASP A 190 51.70 -5.07 2.84
C ASP A 190 50.43 -5.13 1.97
N LYS A 191 49.25 -4.92 2.57
CA LYS A 191 48.00 -4.75 1.81
C LYS A 191 48.00 -3.45 1.02
N LEU A 192 48.41 -2.34 1.65
CA LEU A 192 48.47 -1.02 1.00
C LEU A 192 49.56 -0.96 -0.08
N LYS A 193 50.73 -1.59 0.12
CA LYS A 193 51.76 -1.78 -0.93
C LYS A 193 51.20 -2.53 -2.15
N LYS A 194 50.37 -3.55 -1.94
CA LYS A 194 49.74 -4.31 -3.04
C LYS A 194 48.73 -3.46 -3.83
N VAL A 195 47.90 -2.67 -3.15
CA VAL A 195 46.95 -1.75 -3.82
C VAL A 195 47.69 -0.60 -4.52
N MET A 196 48.75 -0.06 -3.91
CA MET A 196 49.64 0.90 -4.56
C MET A 196 50.31 0.33 -5.82
N ALA A 197 50.75 -0.94 -5.80
CA ALA A 197 51.31 -1.59 -6.97
C ALA A 197 50.27 -1.75 -8.10
N ALA A 198 49.00 -1.97 -7.78
CA ALA A 198 47.91 -1.97 -8.75
C ALA A 198 47.70 -0.58 -9.39
N ALA A 199 47.72 0.49 -8.59
CA ALA A 199 47.64 1.87 -9.08
C ALA A 199 48.84 2.23 -10.00
N VAL A 200 50.06 1.81 -9.66
CA VAL A 200 51.23 1.94 -10.57
C VAL A 200 51.01 1.17 -11.89
N GLY A 201 50.33 0.02 -11.84
CA GLY A 201 49.93 -0.74 -13.02
C GLY A 201 48.93 0.01 -13.89
N GLN A 202 47.86 0.55 -13.30
CA GLN A 202 46.80 1.28 -14.00
C GLN A 202 47.32 2.55 -14.69
N ILE A 203 48.21 3.33 -14.04
CA ILE A 203 48.87 4.48 -14.66
C ILE A 203 49.69 4.02 -15.89
N LYS A 204 50.46 2.94 -15.76
CA LYS A 204 51.29 2.40 -16.86
C LYS A 204 50.47 1.82 -18.01
N SER A 205 49.23 1.38 -17.77
CA SER A 205 48.31 0.90 -18.80
C SER A 205 47.35 1.99 -19.29
N ALA A 206 47.60 3.27 -18.99
CA ALA A 206 46.74 4.41 -19.33
C ALA A 206 45.28 4.29 -18.85
N ALA A 207 45.02 3.49 -17.81
CA ALA A 207 43.70 3.35 -17.20
C ALA A 207 43.48 4.46 -16.15
N LEU A 208 43.50 5.72 -16.60
CA LEU A 208 43.71 6.89 -15.74
C LEU A 208 42.57 7.14 -14.74
N GLU A 209 41.31 6.94 -15.13
CA GLU A 209 40.17 7.00 -14.19
C GLU A 209 40.23 5.92 -13.11
N GLN A 210 40.62 4.69 -13.47
CA GLN A 210 40.76 3.58 -12.52
C GLN A 210 41.95 3.80 -11.57
N ALA A 211 43.04 4.39 -12.08
CA ALA A 211 44.16 4.82 -11.27
C ALA A 211 43.74 5.92 -10.27
N ASP A 212 43.01 6.94 -10.71
CA ASP A 212 42.51 8.02 -9.84
C ASP A 212 41.59 7.50 -8.72
N GLN A 213 40.62 6.63 -9.05
CA GLN A 213 39.76 5.98 -8.06
C GLN A 213 40.57 5.15 -7.05
N THR A 214 41.57 4.41 -7.53
CA THR A 214 42.44 3.57 -6.67
C THR A 214 43.38 4.42 -5.80
N ILE A 215 43.86 5.56 -6.31
CA ILE A 215 44.65 6.55 -5.55
C ILE A 215 43.78 7.21 -4.48
N THR A 216 42.60 7.68 -4.83
CA THR A 216 41.66 8.33 -3.89
C THR A 216 41.24 7.37 -2.77
N ALA A 217 41.07 6.07 -3.07
CA ALA A 217 40.85 5.04 -2.06
C ALA A 217 42.09 4.80 -1.15
N LEU A 218 43.31 4.85 -1.70
CA LEU A 218 44.55 4.78 -0.92
C LEU A 218 44.74 6.02 -0.01
N GLU A 219 44.44 7.22 -0.51
CA GLU A 219 44.46 8.47 0.25
C GLU A 219 43.51 8.41 1.45
N GLY A 220 42.26 7.97 1.23
CA GLY A 220 41.27 7.77 2.29
C GLY A 220 41.69 6.70 3.32
N ALA A 221 42.33 5.61 2.90
CA ALA A 221 42.85 4.58 3.80
C ALA A 221 44.03 5.09 4.65
N VAL A 222 44.95 5.84 4.04
CA VAL A 222 46.09 6.47 4.73
C VAL A 222 45.61 7.56 5.70
N ALA A 223 44.63 8.37 5.32
CA ALA A 223 44.03 9.37 6.20
C ALA A 223 43.42 8.73 7.46
N LYS A 224 42.70 7.60 7.31
CA LYS A 224 42.13 6.85 8.45
C LYS A 224 43.21 6.23 9.36
N LEU A 225 44.33 5.78 8.81
CA LEU A 225 45.47 5.30 9.62
C LEU A 225 46.15 6.43 10.40
N ASN A 226 46.37 7.59 9.78
CA ASN A 226 46.94 8.74 10.49
C ASN A 226 45.99 9.27 11.56
N ALA A 227 44.67 9.34 11.29
CA ALA A 227 43.67 9.75 12.27
C ALA A 227 43.62 8.80 13.50
N ALA A 228 43.84 7.49 13.30
CA ALA A 228 43.95 6.53 14.39
C ALA A 228 45.25 6.68 15.21
N ALA A 229 46.31 7.24 14.63
CA ALA A 229 47.57 7.51 15.32
C ALA A 229 47.57 8.84 16.10
N THR A 230 46.83 9.86 15.64
CA THR A 230 46.74 11.19 16.26
C THR A 230 45.41 11.43 16.96
N GLY A 231 45.18 10.74 18.08
CA GLY A 231 43.95 10.90 18.85
C GLY A 231 43.85 12.23 19.61
N SER A 232 43.15 13.23 19.06
CA SER A 232 42.45 14.29 19.82
C SER A 232 41.53 15.19 18.97
N THR A 233 40.22 15.07 19.23
CA THR A 233 39.30 16.20 19.46
C THR A 233 39.16 17.31 18.40
N GLN A 234 38.23 17.13 17.45
CA GLN A 234 37.21 18.15 17.17
C GLN A 234 35.89 17.48 16.71
N ALA A 235 34.75 18.16 16.88
CA ALA A 235 33.43 17.53 16.81
C ALA A 235 32.92 17.28 15.38
N ALA A 236 32.37 16.08 15.19
CA ALA A 236 31.52 15.67 14.07
C ALA A 236 30.28 14.91 14.65
N PRO A 237 29.22 14.65 13.86
CA PRO A 237 28.05 13.92 14.34
C PRO A 237 28.40 12.53 14.89
N PRO A 238 27.62 11.98 15.85
CA PRO A 238 27.88 10.64 16.37
C PRO A 238 27.73 9.60 15.27
N GLU A 239 28.74 8.73 15.08
CA GLU A 239 28.56 7.51 14.31
C GLU A 239 27.44 6.68 14.95
N PRO A 240 26.47 6.17 14.18
CA PRO A 240 25.34 5.45 14.73
C PRO A 240 25.75 4.06 15.24
N ASP A 241 26.07 3.98 16.54
CA ASP A 241 26.30 2.73 17.27
C ASP A 241 25.14 1.76 16.98
N LEU A 242 25.46 0.52 16.61
CA LEU A 242 24.48 -0.55 16.37
C LEU A 242 23.54 -0.75 17.58
N ARG A 243 23.98 -0.42 18.80
CA ARG A 243 23.17 -0.40 20.01
C ARG A 243 22.17 0.77 20.04
N ALA A 244 22.57 1.96 19.56
CA ALA A 244 21.69 3.11 19.41
C ALA A 244 20.66 2.88 18.29
N LEU A 245 21.08 2.31 17.15
CA LEU A 245 20.20 1.88 16.07
C LEU A 245 19.17 0.84 16.54
N ALA A 246 19.57 -0.15 17.33
CA ALA A 246 18.66 -1.13 17.92
C ALA A 246 17.65 -0.48 18.90
N ALA A 247 18.06 0.54 19.65
CA ALA A 247 17.15 1.31 20.50
C ALA A 247 16.16 2.17 19.69
N ARG A 248 16.64 2.86 18.64
CA ARG A 248 15.85 3.66 17.68
C ARG A 248 14.79 2.78 16.99
N ALA A 249 15.19 1.63 16.48
CA ALA A 249 14.28 0.63 15.90
C ALA A 249 13.19 0.17 16.89
N LYS A 250 13.56 -0.10 18.15
CA LYS A 250 12.58 -0.50 19.17
C LYS A 250 11.61 0.62 19.53
N ALA A 251 12.06 1.86 19.62
CA ALA A 251 11.21 3.02 19.88
C ALA A 251 10.17 3.20 18.75
N LEU A 252 10.59 3.02 17.49
CA LEU A 252 9.69 3.07 16.34
C LEU A 252 8.65 1.94 16.35
N GLN A 253 9.06 0.72 16.73
CA GLN A 253 8.11 -0.39 16.91
C GLN A 253 6.99 -0.04 17.89
N GLN A 254 7.29 0.74 18.94
CA GLN A 254 6.31 1.19 19.93
C GLN A 254 5.45 2.35 19.41
N ALA A 255 6.05 3.37 18.78
CA ALA A 255 5.31 4.50 18.19
C ALA A 255 4.40 4.08 17.00
N MET A 256 4.66 2.93 16.39
CA MET A 256 3.81 2.31 15.37
C MET A 256 2.65 1.46 15.96
N ALA A 257 2.50 1.39 17.28
CA ALA A 257 1.45 0.57 17.92
C ALA A 257 0.04 1.11 17.70
N ASP A 258 -0.11 2.44 17.58
CA ASP A 258 -1.41 3.13 17.48
C ASP A 258 -1.76 3.53 16.04
N VAL A 259 -0.86 3.25 15.09
CA VAL A 259 -1.04 3.56 13.65
C VAL A 259 -2.04 2.61 13.02
N ALA A 260 -2.98 3.15 12.24
CA ALA A 260 -3.98 2.38 11.51
C ALA A 260 -3.38 1.48 10.40
N ALA A 261 -3.98 0.31 10.20
CA ALA A 261 -3.73 -0.49 9.00
C ALA A 261 -4.35 0.22 7.77
N PRO A 262 -3.70 0.27 6.59
CA PRO A 262 -2.53 -0.51 6.18
C PRO A 262 -1.18 0.24 6.27
N ALA A 263 -1.10 1.38 6.98
CA ALA A 263 0.15 2.12 7.12
C ALA A 263 1.13 1.38 8.04
N ARG A 264 0.62 0.89 9.17
CA ARG A 264 1.37 0.09 10.16
C ARG A 264 2.09 -1.12 9.56
N ASP A 265 1.45 -1.87 8.66
CA ASP A 265 2.00 -3.11 8.11
C ASP A 265 3.22 -2.83 7.21
N LYS A 266 3.17 -1.74 6.45
CA LYS A 266 4.29 -1.27 5.61
C LYS A 266 5.46 -0.79 6.46
N LEU A 267 5.17 -0.05 7.54
CA LEU A 267 6.18 0.40 8.50
C LEU A 267 6.81 -0.78 9.25
N MET A 268 6.03 -1.79 9.68
CA MET A 268 6.50 -3.04 10.28
C MET A 268 7.43 -3.83 9.33
N THR A 269 7.08 -3.88 8.05
CA THR A 269 7.90 -4.55 7.02
C THR A 269 9.24 -3.84 6.85
N ALA A 270 9.24 -2.51 6.70
CA ALA A 270 10.47 -1.72 6.62
C ALA A 270 11.33 -1.83 7.89
N LEU A 271 10.71 -1.82 9.07
CA LEU A 271 11.40 -1.95 10.36
C LEU A 271 12.07 -3.33 10.52
N SER A 272 11.45 -4.37 9.97
CA SER A 272 12.05 -5.72 9.92
C SER A 272 13.32 -5.75 9.05
N SER A 273 13.32 -5.06 7.91
CA SER A 273 14.51 -4.88 7.08
C SER A 273 15.60 -4.04 7.77
N ALA A 274 15.24 -2.98 8.50
CA ALA A 274 16.18 -2.18 9.29
C ALA A 274 16.85 -3.03 10.39
N ALA A 275 16.08 -3.86 11.10
CA ALA A 275 16.61 -4.81 12.08
C ALA A 275 17.57 -5.84 11.47
N GLN A 276 17.34 -6.27 10.24
CA GLN A 276 18.25 -7.15 9.50
C GLN A 276 19.56 -6.42 9.12
N HIS A 277 19.53 -5.15 8.69
CA HIS A 277 20.75 -4.36 8.44
C HIS A 277 21.60 -4.15 9.72
N ILE A 278 20.97 -3.93 10.88
CA ILE A 278 21.67 -3.86 12.18
C ILE A 278 22.38 -5.20 12.48
N LYS A 279 21.69 -6.32 12.27
CA LYS A 279 22.23 -7.67 12.48
C LYS A 279 23.39 -8.00 11.55
N ASP A 280 23.32 -7.56 10.30
CA ASP A 280 24.37 -7.73 9.28
C ASP A 280 25.52 -6.71 9.43
N ARG A 281 25.51 -5.90 10.50
CA ARG A 281 26.51 -4.86 10.83
C ARG A 281 26.69 -3.80 9.73
N ASN A 282 25.59 -3.42 9.08
CA ASN A 282 25.56 -2.32 8.13
C ASN A 282 24.86 -1.11 8.77
N PRO A 283 25.58 -0.27 9.55
CA PRO A 283 24.99 0.85 10.27
C PRO A 283 24.41 1.91 9.33
N ASP A 284 25.08 2.19 8.21
CA ASP A 284 24.65 3.22 7.25
C ASP A 284 23.31 2.86 6.59
N ALA A 285 23.14 1.60 6.16
CA ALA A 285 21.88 1.13 5.58
C ALA A 285 20.76 0.99 6.63
N ALA A 286 21.12 0.66 7.88
CA ALA A 286 20.16 0.63 8.99
C ALA A 286 19.65 2.05 9.30
N ASP A 287 20.54 3.01 9.52
CA ASP A 287 20.18 4.39 9.89
C ASP A 287 19.38 5.07 8.78
N ALA A 288 19.84 4.97 7.53
CA ALA A 288 19.13 5.47 6.34
C ALA A 288 17.82 4.72 6.03
N MET A 289 17.49 3.65 6.76
CA MET A 289 16.17 3.00 6.73
C MET A 289 15.31 3.42 7.93
N LEU A 290 15.89 3.59 9.12
CA LEU A 290 15.19 4.15 10.29
C LEU A 290 14.76 5.60 10.05
N ASP A 291 15.59 6.44 9.42
CA ASP A 291 15.23 7.78 8.93
C ASP A 291 13.99 7.76 8.02
N LYS A 292 13.89 6.79 7.12
CA LYS A 292 12.75 6.65 6.21
C LYS A 292 11.50 6.16 6.93
N ILE A 293 11.65 5.32 7.95
CA ILE A 293 10.56 4.88 8.82
C ILE A 293 10.08 6.06 9.68
N GLU A 294 10.97 6.89 10.23
CA GLU A 294 10.64 8.11 10.98
C GLU A 294 9.96 9.15 10.09
N ALA A 295 10.49 9.43 8.90
CA ALA A 295 9.86 10.36 7.96
C ALA A 295 8.47 9.87 7.50
N ALA A 296 8.30 8.56 7.28
CA ALA A 296 7.01 7.98 6.93
C ALA A 296 6.03 7.95 8.12
N LEU A 297 6.50 7.62 9.33
CA LEU A 297 5.70 7.63 10.56
C LEU A 297 5.25 9.05 10.90
N ASN A 298 6.16 10.03 10.91
CA ASN A 298 5.83 11.44 11.10
C ASN A 298 4.87 11.96 10.02
N LYS A 299 4.98 11.48 8.77
CA LYS A 299 4.03 11.84 7.70
C LYS A 299 2.64 11.21 7.89
N VAL A 300 2.55 10.02 8.49
CA VAL A 300 1.26 9.41 8.87
C VAL A 300 0.67 10.11 10.10
N MET A 301 1.46 10.34 11.14
CA MET A 301 1.05 11.09 12.33
C MET A 301 0.70 12.55 12.04
N ALA A 302 1.31 13.20 11.05
CA ALA A 302 0.92 14.52 10.57
C ALA A 302 -0.31 14.52 9.64
N ALA A 303 -0.76 13.35 9.18
CA ALA A 303 -2.05 13.16 8.49
C ALA A 303 -3.18 12.77 9.46
N ASP A 304 -2.85 12.19 10.63
CA ASP A 304 -3.76 12.02 11.78
C ASP A 304 -3.79 13.24 12.72
N ALA A 305 -2.84 14.17 12.60
CA ALA A 305 -2.84 15.41 13.36
C ALA A 305 -4.07 16.27 12.97
N PRO A 306 -4.79 16.87 13.94
CA PRO A 306 -5.94 17.72 13.67
C PRO A 306 -5.49 19.04 13.04
N ALA A 307 -5.41 19.06 11.71
CA ALA A 307 -5.27 20.29 10.96
C ALA A 307 -6.49 21.19 11.19
N PRO A 308 -6.32 22.51 11.42
CA PRO A 308 -7.45 23.43 11.53
C PRO A 308 -8.26 23.38 10.23
N ALA A 309 -9.56 23.13 10.34
CA ALA A 309 -10.42 22.88 9.19
C ALA A 309 -10.44 24.09 8.24
N ALA A 310 -10.12 23.87 6.96
CA ALA A 310 -10.45 24.82 5.91
C ALA A 310 -11.97 24.79 5.68
N ASP A 311 -12.64 25.94 5.68
CA ASP A 311 -14.11 26.06 5.67
C ASP A 311 -14.78 25.26 4.54
N GLY A 312 -14.09 25.07 3.41
CA GLY A 312 -14.58 24.29 2.28
C GLY A 312 -14.72 22.79 2.51
N ASP A 313 -14.05 22.18 3.50
CA ASP A 313 -14.08 20.72 3.68
C ASP A 313 -15.27 20.23 4.52
N ALA A 314 -15.72 21.01 5.49
CA ALA A 314 -16.97 20.76 6.21
C ALA A 314 -18.19 20.83 5.25
N GLU A 315 -18.16 21.77 4.29
CA GLU A 315 -19.22 21.93 3.30
C GLU A 315 -19.22 20.80 2.26
N LYS A 316 -18.03 20.33 1.82
CA LYS A 316 -17.90 19.11 1.01
C LYS A 316 -18.40 17.87 1.75
N TRP A 317 -18.13 17.74 3.06
CA TRP A 317 -18.63 16.61 3.85
C TRP A 317 -20.17 16.58 3.86
N LYS A 318 -20.85 17.69 4.17
CA LYS A 318 -22.33 17.75 4.11
C LYS A 318 -22.89 17.33 2.75
N GLN A 319 -22.26 17.78 1.66
CA GLN A 319 -22.67 17.40 0.30
C GLN A 319 -22.41 15.91 -0.01
N ALA A 320 -21.32 15.34 0.51
CA ALA A 320 -21.02 13.92 0.40
C ALA A 320 -22.01 13.07 1.22
N GLU A 321 -22.26 13.44 2.47
CA GLU A 321 -23.22 12.76 3.37
C GLU A 321 -24.64 12.75 2.79
N ALA A 322 -25.16 13.91 2.38
CA ALA A 322 -26.50 14.04 1.79
C ALA A 322 -26.67 13.23 0.48
N ARG A 323 -25.57 12.97 -0.25
CA ARG A 323 -25.56 12.14 -1.45
C ARG A 323 -25.37 10.65 -1.15
N LEU A 324 -24.59 10.31 -0.12
CA LEU A 324 -24.26 8.93 0.24
C LEU A 324 -25.35 8.26 1.05
N GLN A 325 -25.97 8.95 2.02
CA GLN A 325 -27.05 8.41 2.86
C GLN A 325 -28.13 7.67 2.03
N PRO A 326 -28.83 8.30 1.06
CA PRO A 326 -29.86 7.61 0.28
C PRO A 326 -29.31 6.48 -0.62
N ALA A 327 -28.01 6.48 -0.92
CA ALA A 327 -27.38 5.39 -1.67
C ALA A 327 -27.01 4.20 -0.75
N VAL A 328 -26.59 4.45 0.49
CA VAL A 328 -26.43 3.45 1.55
C VAL A 328 -27.79 2.82 1.88
N ASP A 329 -28.80 3.64 2.14
CA ASP A 329 -30.17 3.19 2.44
C ASP A 329 -30.71 2.31 1.30
N LYS A 330 -30.46 2.72 0.05
CA LYS A 330 -30.83 1.92 -1.13
C LYS A 330 -30.02 0.63 -1.27
N ALA A 331 -28.71 0.62 -0.98
CA ALA A 331 -27.92 -0.60 -1.04
C ALA A 331 -28.40 -1.63 0.01
N ILE A 332 -28.76 -1.17 1.21
CA ILE A 332 -29.38 -1.97 2.28
C ILE A 332 -30.75 -2.50 1.81
N GLN A 333 -31.61 -1.64 1.26
CA GLN A 333 -32.94 -2.02 0.77
C GLN A 333 -32.89 -3.04 -0.38
N ASP A 334 -32.01 -2.81 -1.36
CA ASP A 334 -31.81 -3.70 -2.51
C ASP A 334 -31.03 -4.99 -2.13
N LYS A 335 -30.48 -5.06 -0.90
CA LYS A 335 -29.59 -6.11 -0.36
C LYS A 335 -28.37 -6.39 -1.26
N ARG A 336 -27.62 -5.35 -1.63
CA ARG A 336 -26.51 -5.45 -2.62
C ARG A 336 -25.15 -5.04 -2.07
N GLY A 337 -24.13 -5.78 -2.49
CA GLY A 337 -22.73 -5.56 -2.15
C GLY A 337 -22.40 -5.87 -0.69
N ASP A 338 -21.23 -5.44 -0.25
CA ASP A 338 -20.78 -5.61 1.13
C ASP A 338 -21.41 -4.53 2.04
N LEU A 339 -22.65 -4.78 2.47
CA LEU A 339 -23.38 -3.92 3.42
C LEU A 339 -22.60 -3.71 4.73
N GLY A 340 -21.78 -4.69 5.10
CA GLY A 340 -20.88 -4.64 6.25
C GLY A 340 -19.86 -3.52 6.13
N ALA A 341 -19.05 -3.58 5.07
CA ALA A 341 -18.03 -2.58 4.76
C ALA A 341 -18.63 -1.22 4.35
N ILE A 342 -19.77 -1.18 3.66
CA ILE A 342 -20.48 0.06 3.32
C ILE A 342 -20.84 0.81 4.59
N ASN A 343 -21.54 0.17 5.54
CA ASN A 343 -21.95 0.82 6.78
C ASN A 343 -20.75 1.16 7.66
N MET A 344 -19.71 0.29 7.71
CA MET A 344 -18.49 0.58 8.48
C MET A 344 -17.76 1.83 7.97
N ASN A 345 -17.56 1.97 6.65
CA ASN A 345 -16.89 3.15 6.09
C ASN A 345 -17.76 4.40 6.18
N PHE A 346 -19.08 4.27 6.07
CA PHE A 346 -19.99 5.41 6.17
C PHE A 346 -20.10 5.96 7.60
N ASN A 347 -20.16 5.08 8.59
CA ASN A 347 -20.20 5.47 10.00
C ASN A 347 -18.85 6.03 10.46
N ALA A 348 -17.73 5.41 10.07
CA ALA A 348 -16.41 5.99 10.30
C ALA A 348 -16.28 7.40 9.68
N ALA A 349 -16.91 7.66 8.53
CA ALA A 349 -16.94 9.01 7.94
C ALA A 349 -17.70 10.02 8.82
N LYS A 350 -18.82 9.61 9.42
CA LYS A 350 -19.59 10.41 10.39
C LYS A 350 -18.80 10.65 11.68
N ASP A 351 -18.14 9.62 12.20
CA ASP A 351 -17.31 9.71 13.41
C ASP A 351 -16.13 10.69 13.20
N TYR A 352 -15.44 10.62 12.05
CA TYR A 352 -14.40 11.59 11.69
C TYR A 352 -14.97 13.02 11.55
N ALA A 353 -16.16 13.20 10.98
CA ALA A 353 -16.78 14.51 10.86
C ALA A 353 -17.20 15.09 12.22
N ALA A 354 -17.70 14.25 13.13
CA ALA A 354 -18.02 14.64 14.51
C ALA A 354 -16.76 15.04 15.30
N ALA A 355 -15.63 14.38 15.04
CA ALA A 355 -14.32 14.77 15.56
C ALA A 355 -13.67 15.98 14.85
N GLY A 356 -14.37 16.65 13.92
CA GLY A 356 -13.86 17.78 13.14
C GLY A 356 -12.84 17.41 12.06
N ASN A 357 -12.48 16.13 11.92
CA ASN A 357 -11.56 15.63 10.90
C ASN A 357 -12.30 15.43 9.55
N PHE A 358 -12.68 16.54 8.91
CA PHE A 358 -13.39 16.51 7.63
C PHE A 358 -12.57 15.88 6.50
N ALA A 359 -11.24 15.87 6.58
CA ALA A 359 -10.36 15.16 5.64
C ALA A 359 -10.51 13.63 5.76
N GLY A 360 -10.48 13.09 6.99
CA GLY A 360 -10.78 11.68 7.28
C GLY A 360 -12.21 11.30 6.89
N ALA A 361 -13.17 12.18 7.18
CA ALA A 361 -14.57 12.01 6.77
C ALA A 361 -14.71 11.88 5.24
N LEU A 362 -14.11 12.79 4.47
CA LEU A 362 -14.13 12.75 3.01
C LEU A 362 -13.39 11.52 2.43
N HIS A 363 -12.33 11.04 3.08
CA HIS A 363 -11.64 9.82 2.67
C HIS A 363 -12.51 8.56 2.88
N ALA A 364 -13.17 8.45 4.03
CA ALA A 364 -14.10 7.36 4.34
C ALA A 364 -15.40 7.44 3.49
N ALA A 365 -15.88 8.65 3.20
CA ALA A 365 -16.94 8.90 2.22
C ALA A 365 -16.56 8.38 0.82
N GLY A 366 -15.33 8.63 0.37
CA GLY A 366 -14.81 8.13 -0.90
C GLY A 366 -14.78 6.59 -0.99
N LYS A 367 -14.35 5.92 0.08
CA LYS A 367 -14.43 4.44 0.19
C LYS A 367 -15.87 3.94 0.12
N THR A 368 -16.77 4.59 0.86
CA THR A 368 -18.21 4.28 0.84
C THR A 368 -18.79 4.40 -0.57
N ALA A 369 -18.47 5.49 -1.30
CA ALA A 369 -18.93 5.72 -2.67
C ALA A 369 -18.50 4.61 -3.64
N GLU A 370 -17.26 4.13 -3.52
CA GLU A 370 -16.73 3.05 -4.37
C GLU A 370 -17.34 1.68 -4.01
N LEU A 371 -17.57 1.39 -2.72
CA LEU A 371 -18.28 0.18 -2.29
C LEU A 371 -19.74 0.16 -2.76
N LEU A 372 -20.44 1.29 -2.72
CA LEU A 372 -21.80 1.45 -3.24
C LEU A 372 -21.88 1.26 -4.77
N LYS A 373 -20.85 1.72 -5.48
CA LYS A 373 -20.70 1.53 -6.93
C LYS A 373 -20.40 0.06 -7.29
N GLN A 374 -19.70 -0.66 -6.42
CA GLN A 374 -19.53 -2.12 -6.52
C GLN A 374 -20.84 -2.86 -6.22
N ALA A 375 -21.58 -2.46 -5.18
CA ALA A 375 -22.94 -2.96 -4.91
C ALA A 375 -23.89 -2.77 -6.10
N ALA A 376 -23.88 -1.59 -6.72
CA ALA A 376 -24.69 -1.28 -7.90
C ALA A 376 -24.30 -2.04 -9.18
N SER A 377 -23.09 -2.61 -9.23
CA SER A 377 -22.59 -3.37 -10.40
C SER A 377 -22.51 -4.89 -10.17
N ALA A 378 -22.78 -5.36 -8.96
CA ALA A 378 -23.00 -6.78 -8.69
C ALA A 378 -24.34 -7.24 -9.28
N GLN A 379 -24.30 -8.19 -10.21
CA GLN A 379 -25.50 -8.92 -10.63
C GLN A 379 -25.93 -9.87 -9.51
N THR A 380 -27.18 -9.79 -9.10
CA THR A 380 -27.81 -10.74 -8.18
C THR A 380 -27.85 -12.13 -8.83
N THR A 381 -26.97 -13.03 -8.41
CA THR A 381 -27.03 -14.44 -8.80
C THR A 381 -28.18 -15.13 -8.06
N ALA A 382 -28.90 -16.03 -8.73
CA ALA A 382 -30.02 -16.76 -8.12
C ALA A 382 -29.61 -17.57 -6.86
N ALA A 383 -28.33 -17.95 -6.75
CA ALA A 383 -27.78 -18.58 -5.55
C ALA A 383 -27.92 -17.72 -4.27
N ALA A 384 -27.99 -16.39 -4.40
CA ALA A 384 -28.25 -15.49 -3.27
C ALA A 384 -29.72 -15.50 -2.80
N GLN A 385 -30.63 -16.20 -3.50
CA GLN A 385 -32.03 -16.40 -3.10
C GLN A 385 -32.31 -17.79 -2.52
N GLU A 386 -31.35 -18.73 -2.57
CA GLU A 386 -31.56 -20.13 -2.15
C GLU A 386 -30.49 -20.70 -1.19
N ALA A 387 -29.56 -19.87 -0.68
CA ALA A 387 -28.49 -20.33 0.22
C ALA A 387 -28.17 -19.33 1.37
N GLY A 388 -29.00 -19.32 2.41
CA GLY A 388 -28.73 -18.59 3.66
C GLY A 388 -29.87 -18.72 4.67
N ASP A 389 -29.62 -19.33 5.84
CA ASP A 389 -30.63 -19.50 6.88
C ASP A 389 -31.19 -18.15 7.36
N SER A 390 -32.52 -18.06 7.47
CA SER A 390 -33.28 -16.82 7.75
C SER A 390 -32.81 -15.99 8.96
N VAL A 391 -32.13 -16.62 9.92
CA VAL A 391 -31.53 -15.97 11.09
C VAL A 391 -30.45 -14.95 10.66
N MET A 392 -29.61 -15.29 9.68
CA MET A 392 -28.46 -14.46 9.30
C MET A 392 -28.90 -13.17 8.61
N GLU A 393 -29.99 -13.23 7.84
CA GLU A 393 -30.56 -12.06 7.14
C GLU A 393 -31.19 -11.06 8.13
N GLY A 394 -31.70 -11.53 9.27
CA GLY A 394 -32.23 -10.69 10.35
C GLY A 394 -31.16 -9.93 11.15
N LEU A 395 -29.90 -10.34 11.11
CA LEU A 395 -28.83 -9.70 11.91
C LEU A 395 -28.36 -8.36 11.35
N VAL A 396 -28.44 -8.14 10.03
CA VAL A 396 -28.01 -6.88 9.39
C VAL A 396 -28.80 -5.66 9.90
N PRO A 397 -30.15 -5.62 9.89
CA PRO A 397 -30.90 -4.49 10.44
C PRO A 397 -30.74 -4.34 11.95
N LEU A 398 -30.52 -5.43 12.68
CA LEU A 398 -30.28 -5.39 14.13
C LEU A 398 -28.89 -4.81 14.47
N ARG A 399 -27.87 -5.08 13.66
CA ARG A 399 -26.56 -4.42 13.75
C ARG A 399 -26.69 -2.90 13.52
N THR A 400 -27.43 -2.48 12.49
CA THR A 400 -27.69 -1.04 12.24
C THR A 400 -28.42 -0.39 13.40
N ALA A 401 -29.48 -1.02 13.92
CA ALA A 401 -30.21 -0.51 15.08
C ALA A 401 -29.32 -0.40 16.33
N TRP A 402 -28.39 -1.33 16.56
CA TRP A 402 -27.42 -1.21 17.66
C TRP A 402 -26.45 -0.04 17.46
N ILE A 403 -25.91 0.17 16.26
CA ILE A 403 -25.05 1.32 15.94
C ILE A 403 -25.80 2.65 16.22
N GLU A 404 -27.02 2.78 15.70
CA GLU A 404 -27.88 3.95 15.95
C GLU A 404 -28.15 4.14 17.44
N THR A 405 -28.34 3.05 18.19
CA THR A 405 -28.52 3.10 19.65
C THR A 405 -27.26 3.64 20.33
N ARG A 406 -26.06 3.11 20.04
CA ARG A 406 -24.78 3.52 20.65
C ARG A 406 -24.46 4.99 20.34
N LEU A 407 -24.65 5.43 19.11
CA LEU A 407 -24.48 6.84 18.72
C LEU A 407 -25.52 7.74 19.41
N GLY A 408 -26.75 7.26 19.57
CA GLY A 408 -27.80 7.88 20.38
C GLY A 408 -27.37 8.09 21.84
N MET A 409 -26.81 7.06 22.49
CA MET A 409 -26.32 7.17 23.88
C MET A 409 -25.32 8.31 24.06
N ARG A 410 -24.33 8.44 23.17
CA ARG A 410 -23.33 9.52 23.26
C ARG A 410 -23.97 10.90 23.10
N LYS A 411 -24.94 11.05 22.19
CA LYS A 411 -25.69 12.30 21.98
C LYS A 411 -26.61 12.65 23.16
N ASP A 412 -27.23 11.66 23.79
CA ASP A 412 -28.09 11.91 24.96
C ASP A 412 -27.27 12.20 26.23
N ILE A 413 -26.06 11.62 26.38
CA ILE A 413 -25.09 12.04 27.41
C ILE A 413 -24.55 13.46 27.13
N GLU A 414 -24.28 13.83 25.87
CA GLU A 414 -23.90 15.20 25.50
C GLU A 414 -25.00 16.21 25.86
N LYS A 415 -26.27 15.87 25.56
CA LYS A 415 -27.45 16.66 25.95
C LYS A 415 -27.59 16.77 27.48
N LEU A 416 -27.33 15.69 28.22
CA LEU A 416 -27.31 15.70 29.69
C LEU A 416 -26.19 16.59 30.24
N LYS A 417 -24.96 16.46 29.71
CA LYS A 417 -23.82 17.33 30.08
C LYS A 417 -24.17 18.81 29.85
N ALA A 418 -24.69 19.14 28.67
CA ALA A 418 -25.04 20.52 28.32
C ALA A 418 -26.09 21.11 29.26
N GLU A 419 -27.09 20.32 29.69
CA GLU A 419 -28.11 20.80 30.64
C GLU A 419 -27.60 20.88 32.08
N ILE A 420 -26.75 19.94 32.51
CA ILE A 420 -26.01 20.04 33.79
C ILE A 420 -25.21 21.33 33.82
N ASP A 421 -24.34 21.54 32.83
CA ASP A 421 -23.46 22.71 32.74
C ASP A 421 -24.28 24.01 32.76
N ARG A 422 -25.40 24.05 32.02
CA ARG A 422 -26.33 25.19 31.95
C ARG A 422 -27.00 25.50 33.29
N VAL A 423 -27.32 24.48 34.08
CA VAL A 423 -27.96 24.64 35.40
C VAL A 423 -26.93 25.02 36.45
N THR A 424 -25.75 24.38 36.48
CA THR A 424 -24.72 24.65 37.49
C THR A 424 -23.98 25.97 37.28
N ALA A 425 -23.90 26.49 36.05
CA ALA A 425 -23.28 27.79 35.76
C ALA A 425 -23.97 29.00 36.42
N ALA A 426 -25.17 28.82 37.00
CA ALA A 426 -25.90 29.84 37.75
C ALA A 426 -25.83 29.65 39.28
N ILE A 427 -25.01 28.70 39.77
CA ILE A 427 -24.93 28.32 41.19
C ILE A 427 -23.52 28.59 41.74
N GLU A 428 -23.44 29.52 42.69
CA GLU A 428 -22.20 29.85 43.42
C GLU A 428 -21.66 28.61 44.15
N GLY A 429 -20.38 28.29 43.92
CA GLY A 429 -19.72 27.08 44.44
C GLY A 429 -19.83 25.83 43.55
N MET A 430 -20.38 25.94 42.33
CA MET A 430 -20.44 24.84 41.33
C MET A 430 -19.66 25.14 40.04
N GLU A 431 -18.78 26.13 40.05
CA GLU A 431 -18.03 26.62 38.87
C GLU A 431 -17.12 25.54 38.25
N ASP A 432 -16.67 24.59 39.06
CA ASP A 432 -15.87 23.44 38.64
C ASP A 432 -16.64 22.41 37.79
N VAL A 433 -17.99 22.35 37.90
CA VAL A 433 -18.78 21.24 37.34
C VAL A 433 -18.66 21.12 35.81
N PRO A 434 -18.74 22.19 35.00
CA PRO A 434 -18.61 22.10 33.54
C PRO A 434 -17.26 21.56 33.05
N SER A 435 -16.20 21.71 33.86
CA SER A 435 -14.87 21.16 33.59
C SER A 435 -14.75 19.66 33.91
N LYS A 436 -15.59 19.15 34.81
CA LYS A 436 -15.56 17.76 35.33
C LYS A 436 -16.65 16.88 34.72
N SER A 437 -17.75 17.46 34.23
CA SER A 437 -18.87 16.75 33.59
C SER A 437 -18.49 16.05 32.26
N GLY A 438 -17.25 16.18 31.79
CA GLY A 438 -16.71 15.35 30.71
C GLY A 438 -16.64 13.85 31.08
N VAL A 439 -16.44 13.51 32.36
CA VAL A 439 -16.33 12.13 32.88
C VAL A 439 -17.58 11.26 32.60
N LEU A 440 -18.71 11.88 32.23
CA LEU A 440 -19.92 11.17 31.84
C LEU A 440 -19.72 10.32 30.57
N PHE A 441 -18.76 10.68 29.71
CA PHE A 441 -18.47 9.94 28.48
C PHE A 441 -17.61 8.69 28.71
N ASP A 442 -16.74 8.70 29.71
CA ASP A 442 -15.82 7.61 30.05
C ASP A 442 -16.59 6.29 30.32
N TYR A 443 -17.78 6.39 30.92
CA TYR A 443 -18.70 5.27 31.16
C TYR A 443 -19.29 4.64 29.88
N LEU A 444 -19.14 5.27 28.71
CA LEU A 444 -19.52 4.69 27.41
C LEU A 444 -18.37 3.92 26.74
N ASP A 445 -17.13 4.05 27.22
CA ASP A 445 -15.98 3.46 26.52
C ASP A 445 -15.91 1.93 26.65
N GLU A 446 -16.56 1.35 27.68
CA GLU A 446 -16.82 -0.10 27.76
C GLU A 446 -17.95 -0.58 26.82
N ILE A 447 -18.71 0.34 26.20
CA ILE A 447 -19.80 0.04 25.25
C ILE A 447 -19.36 0.43 23.83
N ASP A 448 -18.31 -0.25 23.37
CA ASP A 448 -17.62 0.00 22.12
C ASP A 448 -18.29 -0.62 20.87
N LYS A 449 -17.53 -0.74 19.78
CA LYS A 449 -17.97 -1.32 18.49
C LYS A 449 -17.80 -2.84 18.37
N ASN A 450 -17.27 -3.54 19.37
CA ASN A 450 -16.94 -4.97 19.24
C ASN A 450 -18.16 -5.83 18.89
N LEU A 451 -19.36 -5.49 19.37
CA LEU A 451 -20.59 -6.16 18.95
C LEU A 451 -20.93 -5.90 17.48
N GLU A 452 -20.68 -4.68 16.98
CA GLU A 452 -20.92 -4.29 15.58
C GLU A 452 -20.02 -5.08 14.63
N ASP A 453 -18.74 -5.22 14.98
CA ASP A 453 -17.76 -5.98 14.20
C ASP A 453 -18.01 -7.49 14.30
N THR A 454 -18.34 -8.01 15.49
CA THR A 454 -18.65 -9.45 15.66
C THR A 454 -19.92 -9.85 14.91
N LEU A 455 -20.96 -9.01 14.90
CA LEU A 455 -22.17 -9.23 14.10
C LEU A 455 -21.89 -9.14 12.59
N ASN A 456 -20.98 -8.24 12.17
CA ASN A 456 -20.53 -8.15 10.78
C ASN A 456 -19.89 -9.46 10.34
N ASP A 457 -18.86 -9.90 11.08
CA ASP A 457 -18.09 -11.10 10.74
C ASP A 457 -18.95 -12.36 10.78
N LEU A 458 -19.94 -12.42 11.69
CA LEU A 458 -20.94 -13.48 11.72
C LEU A 458 -21.73 -13.58 10.41
N THR A 459 -22.12 -12.45 9.79
CA THR A 459 -22.82 -12.47 8.49
C THR A 459 -21.92 -12.89 7.31
N GLN A 460 -20.61 -12.75 7.43
CA GLN A 460 -19.62 -13.12 6.40
C GLN A 460 -19.09 -14.56 6.57
N ALA A 461 -19.25 -15.16 7.75
CA ALA A 461 -18.71 -16.47 8.08
C ALA A 461 -19.43 -17.62 7.33
N GLN A 462 -18.74 -18.23 6.38
CA GLN A 462 -19.30 -19.28 5.52
C GLN A 462 -19.43 -20.63 6.25
N ASP A 463 -18.44 -21.01 7.06
CA ASP A 463 -18.43 -22.30 7.75
C ASP A 463 -19.27 -22.29 9.06
N PRO A 464 -19.84 -23.45 9.48
CA PRO A 464 -20.64 -23.51 10.71
C PRO A 464 -19.84 -23.33 12.01
N GLY A 465 -18.53 -23.64 12.02
CA GLY A 465 -17.69 -23.55 13.21
C GLY A 465 -17.42 -22.10 13.60
N SER A 466 -16.97 -21.28 12.63
CA SER A 466 -16.79 -19.84 12.81
C SER A 466 -18.09 -19.14 13.17
N ARG A 467 -19.21 -19.49 12.50
CA ARG A 467 -20.55 -18.96 12.85
C ARG A 467 -20.95 -19.28 14.30
N ASN A 468 -20.72 -20.51 14.77
CA ASN A 468 -21.02 -20.87 16.16
C ASN A 468 -20.11 -20.15 17.17
N LYS A 469 -18.81 -19.97 16.85
CA LYS A 469 -17.90 -19.17 17.69
C LYS A 469 -18.38 -17.71 17.76
N LEU A 470 -18.64 -17.07 16.62
CA LEU A 470 -19.05 -15.66 16.55
C LEU A 470 -20.43 -15.43 17.20
N LYS A 471 -21.38 -16.39 17.11
CA LYS A 471 -22.61 -16.36 17.92
C LYS A 471 -22.32 -16.39 19.43
N SER A 472 -21.31 -17.14 19.88
CA SER A 472 -20.90 -17.18 21.29
C SER A 472 -20.20 -15.89 21.72
N ASP A 473 -19.26 -15.39 20.92
CA ASP A 473 -18.53 -14.15 21.17
C ASP A 473 -19.51 -12.96 21.29
N ALA A 474 -20.46 -12.83 20.35
CA ALA A 474 -21.47 -11.78 20.38
C ALA A 474 -22.38 -11.85 21.61
N ARG A 475 -22.78 -13.06 22.05
CA ARG A 475 -23.55 -13.24 23.31
C ARG A 475 -22.74 -12.83 24.54
N GLN A 476 -21.43 -13.09 24.56
CA GLN A 476 -20.55 -12.65 25.64
C GLN A 476 -20.43 -11.12 25.67
N ILE A 477 -20.20 -10.46 24.53
CA ILE A 477 -20.13 -8.99 24.42
C ILE A 477 -21.45 -8.33 24.88
N ILE A 478 -22.60 -8.85 24.44
CA ILE A 478 -23.93 -8.41 24.91
C ILE A 478 -24.06 -8.54 26.43
N THR A 479 -23.51 -9.60 27.03
CA THR A 479 -23.54 -9.81 28.48
C THR A 479 -22.69 -8.77 29.21
N SER A 480 -21.50 -8.45 28.70
CA SER A 480 -20.66 -7.37 29.23
C SER A 480 -21.37 -6.02 29.15
N TYR A 481 -21.85 -5.61 27.97
CA TYR A 481 -22.55 -4.32 27.82
C TYR A 481 -23.80 -4.22 28.71
N LYS A 482 -24.57 -5.31 28.87
CA LYS A 482 -25.70 -5.34 29.82
C LYS A 482 -25.27 -5.17 31.28
N SER A 483 -24.09 -5.68 31.66
CA SER A 483 -23.52 -5.48 33.00
C SER A 483 -23.12 -4.02 33.23
N VAL A 484 -22.52 -3.36 32.22
CA VAL A 484 -22.18 -1.93 32.26
C VAL A 484 -23.45 -1.09 32.39
N LEU A 485 -24.47 -1.39 31.58
CA LEU A 485 -25.77 -0.73 31.60
C LEU A 485 -26.60 -0.98 32.88
N ASP A 486 -26.25 -1.96 33.72
CA ASP A 486 -26.87 -2.11 35.04
C ASP A 486 -26.04 -1.50 36.19
N THR A 487 -24.96 -0.78 35.91
CA THR A 487 -24.33 0.06 36.93
C THR A 487 -25.27 1.17 37.40
N ASP A 488 -25.08 1.63 38.64
CA ASP A 488 -25.91 2.69 39.22
C ASP A 488 -25.74 4.04 38.48
N PHE A 489 -24.63 4.21 37.76
CA PHE A 489 -24.44 5.32 36.82
C PHE A 489 -25.54 5.35 35.73
N PHE A 490 -25.73 4.27 34.97
CA PHE A 490 -26.74 4.25 33.91
C PHE A 490 -28.18 4.27 34.43
N LYS A 491 -28.40 3.89 35.70
CA LYS A 491 -29.69 4.08 36.39
C LYS A 491 -29.91 5.57 36.72
N ALA A 492 -28.91 6.23 37.30
CA ALA A 492 -28.95 7.66 37.62
C ALA A 492 -28.95 8.58 36.37
N VAL A 493 -28.39 8.14 35.24
CA VAL A 493 -28.41 8.87 33.96
C VAL A 493 -29.82 8.92 33.34
N ASP A 494 -30.66 7.90 33.55
CA ASP A 494 -32.07 7.92 33.12
C ASP A 494 -32.99 8.64 34.14
N ASP A 495 -32.60 8.70 35.42
CA ASP A 495 -33.31 9.42 36.51
C ASP A 495 -32.53 10.66 37.01
N ASN A 496 -31.94 11.42 36.09
CA ASN A 496 -30.92 12.44 36.41
C ASN A 496 -31.49 13.77 36.96
N GLY A 497 -32.79 14.04 36.78
CA GLY A 497 -33.45 15.26 37.25
C GLY A 497 -33.18 16.55 36.44
N PHE A 498 -32.19 16.60 35.54
CA PHE A 498 -31.91 17.73 34.66
C PHE A 498 -32.72 17.67 33.36
N VAL A 499 -32.72 16.51 32.69
CA VAL A 499 -33.34 16.31 31.38
C VAL A 499 -33.86 14.88 31.22
N GLN A 500 -35.04 14.72 30.62
CA GLN A 500 -35.57 13.39 30.34
C GLN A 500 -34.71 12.65 29.30
N THR A 501 -34.30 11.45 29.68
CA THR A 501 -33.45 10.49 28.96
C THR A 501 -34.06 9.09 29.07
N ASN A 502 -33.57 8.15 28.26
CA ASN A 502 -33.94 6.73 28.28
C ASN A 502 -32.78 5.91 27.66
N ILE A 503 -31.54 6.27 28.00
CA ILE A 503 -30.30 5.74 27.43
C ILE A 503 -30.18 4.26 27.80
N ARG A 504 -30.33 3.94 29.09
CA ARG A 504 -30.27 2.56 29.59
C ARG A 504 -31.44 1.75 29.04
N GLY A 505 -32.65 2.29 29.06
CA GLY A 505 -33.83 1.61 28.52
C GLY A 505 -33.74 1.29 27.03
N ALA A 506 -33.29 2.24 26.21
CA ALA A 506 -33.08 2.04 24.77
C ALA A 506 -31.95 1.04 24.48
N ALA A 507 -30.81 1.16 25.17
CA ALA A 507 -29.66 0.27 25.01
C ALA A 507 -29.99 -1.19 25.34
N LEU A 508 -30.62 -1.44 26.49
CA LEU A 508 -31.04 -2.79 26.88
C LEU A 508 -32.05 -3.38 25.89
N ALA A 509 -33.07 -2.62 25.48
CA ALA A 509 -34.08 -3.07 24.52
C ALA A 509 -33.53 -3.31 23.10
N SER A 510 -32.39 -2.69 22.76
CA SER A 510 -31.66 -2.94 21.52
C SER A 510 -30.84 -4.24 21.61
N LEU A 511 -30.08 -4.40 22.70
CA LEU A 511 -29.30 -5.61 23.00
C LEU A 511 -30.17 -6.86 23.17
N ASP A 512 -31.39 -6.74 23.70
CA ASP A 512 -32.35 -7.85 23.81
C ASP A 512 -32.79 -8.37 22.43
N LYS A 513 -33.03 -7.48 21.46
CA LYS A 513 -33.40 -7.89 20.09
C LYS A 513 -32.26 -8.64 19.40
N VAL A 514 -31.03 -8.13 19.55
CA VAL A 514 -29.82 -8.82 19.05
C VAL A 514 -29.66 -10.18 19.74
N SER A 515 -29.80 -10.22 21.07
CA SER A 515 -29.68 -11.45 21.87
C SER A 515 -30.71 -12.52 21.46
N ALA A 516 -31.96 -12.12 21.22
CA ALA A 516 -33.02 -13.01 20.74
C ALA A 516 -32.73 -13.54 19.32
N ALA A 517 -32.27 -12.69 18.40
CA ALA A 517 -31.90 -13.12 17.05
C ALA A 517 -30.66 -14.04 17.03
N LEU A 518 -29.73 -13.89 17.98
CA LEU A 518 -28.62 -14.81 18.18
C LEU A 518 -29.02 -16.11 18.90
N ALA A 519 -30.22 -16.18 19.49
CA ALA A 519 -30.77 -17.36 20.18
C ALA A 519 -31.56 -18.30 19.25
N ALA A 520 -32.08 -17.76 18.14
CA ALA A 520 -32.46 -18.54 16.95
C ALA A 520 -31.21 -19.08 16.20
#